data_AF-A0A967EPM6-F1
#
_entry.id   AF-A0A967EPM6-F1
#
_cell.length_a   1.000
_cell.length_b   1.000
_cell.length_c   1.000
_cell.angle_alpha   90.00
_cell.angle_beta   90.00
_cell.angle_gamma   90.00
#
_symmetry.space_group_name_H-M   'P 1'
#
loop_
_entity.id
_entity.type
_entity.pdbx_description
1 polymer ?
#
loop_
_entity_poly.entity_id
_entity_poly.type
_entity_poly.pdbx_seq_one_letter_code
_entity_poly.pdbx_strand_id
1 'polypeptide(L)' 'MENIGYLLLGIVAVCWIIAIIIGVVVAFPYGLIGLIAIIGLGFLFAKVIKDRLENKEDDYYSKNIEK' A
#
# COMPACT_ATOMS: atom_id res chain seq x y z
N MET A 1 13.23 19.98 6.85
CA MET A 1 13.81 18.68 7.25
C MET A 1 12.86 17.52 6.97
N GLU A 2 11.55 17.69 7.22
CA GLU A 2 10.53 16.66 6.97
C GLU A 2 10.42 16.23 5.49
N ASN A 3 10.40 17.18 4.55
CA ASN A 3 10.26 16.86 3.11
C ASN A 3 11.41 16.00 2.57
N ILE A 4 12.64 16.21 3.05
CA ILE A 4 13.81 15.38 2.67
C ILE A 4 13.68 13.99 3.29
N GLY A 5 13.20 13.90 4.54
CA GLY A 5 12.90 12.64 5.20
C GLY A 5 11.87 11.81 4.44
N TYR A 6 10.76 12.43 4.02
CA TYR A 6 9.74 11.74 3.21
C TYR A 6 10.26 11.29 1.84
N LEU A 7 11.10 12.11 1.20
CA LEU A 7 11.72 11.75 -0.08
C LEU A 7 12.64 10.53 0.07
N LEU A 8 13.51 10.51 1.08
CA LEU A 8 14.37 9.36 1.36
C LEU A 8 13.57 8.11 1.73
N LEU A 9 12.54 8.27 2.57
CA LEU A 9 11.64 7.18 2.95
C LEU A 9 10.95 6.59 1.71
N GLY A 10 10.50 7.45 0.78
CA GLY A 10 9.90 7.03 -0.48
C GLY A 10 10.85 6.20 -1.34
N ILE A 11 12.11 6.63 -1.50
CA ILE A 11 13.13 5.89 -2.25
C ILE A 11 13.36 4.51 -1.61
N VAL A 12 13.54 4.46 -0.28
CA VAL A 12 13.74 3.20 0.45
C VAL A 12 12.55 2.27 0.28
N ALA A 13 11.32 2.81 0.37
CA ALA A 13 10.11 2.01 0.20
C ALA A 13 10.03 1.40 -1.21
N VAL A 14 10.34 2.18 -2.25
CA VAL A 14 10.37 1.68 -3.64
C VAL A 14 11.44 0.60 -3.81
N CYS A 15 12.67 0.83 -3.35
CA CYS A 15 13.74 -0.16 -3.40
C CYS A 15 13.36 -1.45 -2.66
N TRP A 16 12.68 -1.33 -1.52
CA TRP A 16 12.24 -2.48 -0.73
C TRP A 16 11.15 -3.28 -1.44
N ILE A 17 10.17 -2.62 -2.06
CA ILE A 17 9.13 -3.30 -2.87
C ILE A 17 9.78 -4.06 -4.03
N ILE A 18 10.75 -3.45 -4.73
CA ILE A 18 11.49 -4.12 -5.82
C ILE A 18 12.22 -5.36 -5.29
N ALA A 19 12.91 -5.25 -4.15
CA ALA A 19 13.61 -6.37 -3.53
C ALA A 19 12.66 -7.51 -3.14
N ILE A 20 11.47 -7.21 -2.61
CA ILE A 20 10.43 -8.21 -2.30
C ILE A 20 10.01 -8.94 -3.58
N ILE A 21 9.74 -8.22 -4.67
CA ILE A 21 9.32 -8.82 -5.95
C ILE A 21 10.41 -9.75 -6.49
N ILE A 22 11.67 -9.29 -6.50
CA ILE A 22 12.81 -10.11 -6.94
C ILE A 22 12.95 -11.35 -6.04
N GLY A 23 12.87 -11.19 -4.72
CA GLY A 23 12.97 -12.29 -3.76
C GLY A 23 11.89 -13.36 -3.97
N VAL A 24 10.66 -12.94 -4.26
CA VAL A 24 9.56 -13.84 -4.60
C VAL A 24 9.85 -14.64 -5.87
N VAL A 25 10.42 -14.02 -6.90
CA VAL A 25 10.79 -14.72 -8.15
C VAL A 25 11.94 -15.70 -7.91
N VAL A 26 12.98 -15.29 -7.18
CA VAL A 26 14.15 -16.13 -6.87
C VAL A 26 13.76 -17.35 -6.02
N ALA A 27 12.77 -17.21 -5.14
CA ALA A 27 12.31 -18.29 -4.27
C ALA A 27 11.41 -19.34 -4.96
N PHE A 28 11.33 -19.36 -6.30
CA PHE A 28 10.51 -20.33 -7.03
C PHE A 28 10.90 -21.79 -6.70
N PRO A 29 9.94 -22.71 -6.44
CA PRO A 29 8.49 -22.54 -6.57
C PRO A 29 7.79 -21.97 -5.32
N TYR A 30 8.43 -21.96 -4.15
CA TYR A 30 7.82 -21.52 -2.89
C TYR A 30 7.39 -20.04 -2.90
N GLY A 31 8.07 -19.22 -3.71
CA GLY A 31 7.71 -17.82 -3.94
C GLY A 31 6.28 -17.62 -4.44
N LEU A 32 5.65 -18.62 -5.07
CA LEU A 32 4.23 -18.55 -5.47
C LEU A 32 3.29 -18.26 -4.29
N ILE A 33 3.59 -18.78 -3.11
CA ILE A 33 2.81 -18.50 -1.89
C ILE A 33 2.91 -17.01 -1.54
N GLY A 34 4.13 -16.46 -1.61
CA GLY A 34 4.37 -15.03 -1.39
C GLY A 34 3.66 -14.15 -2.43
N LEU A 35 3.66 -14.56 -3.69
CA LEU A 35 2.96 -13.85 -4.76
C LEU A 35 1.44 -13.80 -4.52
N ILE A 36 0.83 -14.94 -4.14
CA ILE A 36 -0.59 -15.00 -3.80
C ILE A 36 -0.90 -14.08 -2.61
N ALA A 37 -0.05 -14.08 -1.58
CA ALA A 37 -0.23 -13.21 -0.42
C ALA A 37 -0.15 -11.72 -0.80
N ILE A 38 0.83 -11.31 -1.62
CA ILE A 38 0.97 -9.92 -2.09
C ILE A 38 -0.24 -9.48 -2.90
N ILE A 39 -0.72 -10.32 -3.82
CA ILE A 39 -1.91 -10.02 -4.63
C ILE A 39 -3.15 -9.90 -3.74
N GLY A 40 -3.35 -10.84 -2.82
CA GLY A 40 -4.49 -10.82 -1.89
C GLY A 40 -4.51 -9.57 -1.01
N LEU A 41 -3.37 -9.21 -0.42
CA LEU A 41 -3.22 -7.98 0.36
C LEU A 41 -3.41 -6.73 -0.50
N GLY A 42 -2.86 -6.70 -1.70
CA GLY A 42 -3.04 -5.59 -2.64
C GLY A 42 -4.50 -5.37 -3.01
N PHE A 43 -5.25 -6.46 -3.22
CA PHE A 43 -6.69 -6.39 -3.51
C PHE A 43 -7.50 -5.86 -2.32
N LEU A 44 -7.20 -6.34 -1.11
CA LEU A 44 -7.84 -5.84 0.12
C LEU A 44 -7.54 -4.35 0.34
N PHE A 45 -6.29 -3.95 0.12
CA PHE A 45 -5.88 -2.56 0.25
C PHE A 45 -6.60 -1.66 -0.77
N ALA A 46 -6.65 -2.09 -2.04
CA ALA A 46 -7.38 -1.38 -3.09
C ALA A 46 -8.88 -1.27 -2.77
N LYS A 47 -9.49 -2.31 -2.21
CA LYS A 47 -10.86 -2.28 -1.72
C LYS A 47 -11.05 -1.21 -0.65
N VAL A 48 -10.20 -1.18 0.38
CA VAL A 48 -10.32 -0.19 1.46
C VAL A 48 -10.17 1.24 0.94
N ILE A 49 -9.24 1.49 0.02
CA ILE A 49 -9.11 2.80 -0.64
C ILE A 49 -10.40 3.16 -1.38
N LYS A 50 -10.92 2.23 -2.18
CA LYS A 50 -12.16 2.45 -2.94
C LYS A 50 -13.32 2.76 -2.00
N ASP A 51 -13.52 1.95 -0.97
CA ASP A 51 -14.60 2.11 0.00
C ASP A 51 -14.50 3.47 0.72
N ARG A 52 -13.28 3.93 1.06
CA ARG A 52 -13.07 5.27 1.64
C ARG A 52 -13.40 6.39 0.66
N LEU A 53 -12.99 6.29 -0.61
CA LEU A 53 -13.25 7.30 -1.64
C LEU A 53 -14.75 7.41 -1.97
N GLU A 54 -15.50 6.33 -1.83
CA GLU A 54 -16.95 6.29 -2.12
C GLU A 54 -17.82 6.62 -0.89
N ASN A 55 -17.24 6.78 0.30
CA ASN A 55 -17.98 6.99 1.54
C ASN A 55 -18.41 8.47 1.74
N LYS A 56 -19.62 8.79 1.27
CA LYS A 56 -20.20 10.14 1.34
C LYS A 56 -20.50 10.64 2.75
N GLU A 57 -20.90 9.76 3.67
CA GLU A 57 -21.19 10.15 5.06
C GLU A 57 -19.90 10.56 5.77
N ASP A 58 -18.86 9.74 5.64
CA ASP A 58 -17.57 9.95 6.28
C ASP A 58 -16.86 11.18 5.68
N ASP A 59 -17.09 11.45 4.39
CA ASP A 59 -16.74 12.72 3.73
C ASP A 59 -17.51 13.92 4.29
N TYR A 60 -18.82 13.78 4.52
CA TYR A 60 -19.64 14.85 5.09
C TYR A 60 -19.15 15.23 6.49
N TYR A 61 -18.97 14.24 7.36
CA TYR A 61 -18.53 14.46 8.73
C TYR A 61 -17.10 15.02 8.81
N SER A 62 -16.19 14.52 7.97
CA SER A 62 -14.80 15.02 7.96
C SER A 62 -14.65 16.45 7.42
N LYS A 63 -15.56 16.90 6.54
CA LYS A 63 -15.50 18.23 5.91
C LYS A 63 -16.35 19.30 6.60
N ASN A 64 -17.45 18.93 7.23
CA ASN A 64 -18.47 19.88 7.70
C ASN A 64 -18.60 19.97 9.23
N ILE A 65 -17.94 19.08 9.98
CA ILE A 65 -17.91 19.17 11.45
C ILE A 65 -16.52 19.64 11.89
N GLU A 66 -16.46 20.82 12.52
CA GLU A 66 -15.24 21.28 13.20
C GLU A 66 -14.90 20.34 14.36
N LYS A 67 -13.64 19.91 14.42
CA LYS A 67 -13.11 19.05 15.50
C LYS A 67 -12.57 19.88 16.65
#